data_AF-A0A2V1CFA2-F1
#
_entry.id   AF-A0A2V1CFA2-F1
#
_cell.length_a   1.000
_cell.length_b   1.000
_cell.length_c   1.000
_cell.angle_alpha   90.00
_cell.angle_beta   90.00
_cell.angle_gamma   90.00
#
_symmetry.space_group_name_H-M   'P 1'
#
loop_
_entity.id
_entity.type
_entity.pdbx_description
1 polymer ?
#
loop_
_entity_poly.entity_id
_entity_poly.type
_entity_poly.pdbx_seq_one_letter_code
_entity_poly.pdbx_strand_id
1 'polypeptide(L)'
;MRIICRTQLDCVPPGDIWSRLTTWKFPLLQLVSVFPRPPLNFRTEFFVLSHLMGDPISTISNLLLKIASCQSRASFWKDRFTEASYRGLIVDGHGNDQQAEIALVWKSLAAIIDSYDEWGQTAGNRALEFIRRTLQVEVPNSRNAANTLNRISPTLSLEDRRRFLEICKLTGNALAADRSTKFLPIAVAEGFFIGSVAVAYGRTRQSAALANPQTFINIEAFSVAFSALYFWIIPAVFLASVVGVSQTEKAISRILDRFKQDLEKEFKNMTVDLPDEVGSRFSTEVREREGGIYSWLPVETQESIKQNSYTPQCHSIEPSTGWQRVKDICSKAVAIHHGSLTLPLFAVTYSAFTGILISYLVPPLGFECRHIGEILIYSTWIISALLNFIPFGPQQHTFRFNFILIKDIIATLATLTGIIVTQIGVFNRCSCYTRWGRVGVALPQWKSVSGVLSWRIHTAYPAISFLCIGIMLLIVPLMTARQYELAIRVFLQRDDGVSNLEWFDSVVRLPENIGRLGKWFCRMMGRLRVKVKKLYLRVLWGPQFDYDLAAVQPRG
;
A
#
# COMPACT_ATOMS: atom_id res chain seq x y z
N MET A 1 -4.29 29.92 40.97
CA MET A 1 -4.13 28.99 39.83
C MET A 1 -5.42 28.35 39.34
N ARG A 2 -6.29 27.74 40.18
CA ARG A 2 -7.58 27.16 39.72
C ARG A 2 -8.54 28.15 39.03
N ILE A 3 -8.50 29.42 39.40
CA ILE A 3 -9.43 30.45 38.89
C ILE A 3 -9.07 30.89 37.45
N ILE A 4 -7.80 30.88 37.06
CA ILE A 4 -7.34 31.35 35.72
C ILE A 4 -7.68 30.32 34.63
N CYS A 5 -7.73 29.04 34.98
CA CYS A 5 -8.04 27.96 34.05
C CYS A 5 -9.53 27.80 33.71
N ARG A 6 -10.44 28.38 34.50
CA ARG A 6 -11.87 28.07 34.47
C ARG A 6 -12.72 29.09 33.69
N THR A 7 -12.11 30.13 33.12
CA THR A 7 -12.84 31.22 32.45
C THR A 7 -12.34 31.57 31.06
N GLN A 8 -11.17 31.06 30.64
CA GLN A 8 -10.57 31.36 29.33
C GLN A 8 -10.47 30.17 28.37
N LEU A 9 -10.76 28.95 28.82
CA LEU A 9 -10.60 27.73 28.04
C LEU A 9 -11.92 27.13 27.53
N ASP A 10 -13.06 27.76 27.84
CA ASP A 10 -14.33 27.06 27.79
C ASP A 10 -14.98 26.96 26.42
N CYS A 11 -14.51 27.67 25.38
CA CYS A 11 -14.90 27.41 23.99
C CYS A 11 -13.84 27.96 23.03
N VAL A 12 -13.26 27.09 22.20
CA VAL A 12 -12.60 27.55 20.97
C VAL A 12 -13.68 28.20 20.10
N PRO A 13 -13.51 29.44 19.60
CA PRO A 13 -14.51 30.08 18.74
C PRO A 13 -14.85 29.16 17.55
N PRO A 14 -16.13 28.96 17.20
CA PRO A 14 -16.51 28.06 16.11
C PRO A 14 -15.80 28.34 14.78
N GLY A 15 -15.53 29.61 14.48
CA GLY A 15 -14.78 30.01 13.28
C GLY A 15 -13.34 29.52 13.24
N ASP A 16 -12.68 29.39 14.41
CA ASP A 16 -11.31 28.87 14.51
C ASP A 16 -11.28 27.35 14.27
N ILE A 17 -12.30 26.62 14.74
CA ILE A 17 -12.46 25.17 14.47
C ILE A 17 -12.57 24.93 12.96
N TRP A 18 -13.42 25.69 12.27
CA TRP A 18 -13.60 25.55 10.82
C TRP A 18 -12.33 25.90 10.04
N SER A 19 -11.63 26.98 10.44
CA SER A 19 -10.34 27.36 9.85
C SER A 19 -9.30 26.22 9.97
N ARG A 20 -9.24 25.53 11.12
CA ARG A 20 -8.35 24.39 11.32
C ARG A 20 -8.73 23.17 10.49
N LEU A 21 -10.01 22.84 10.45
CA LEU A 21 -10.52 21.72 9.66
C LEU A 21 -10.21 21.92 8.17
N THR A 22 -10.49 23.12 7.65
CA THR A 22 -10.21 23.46 6.24
C THR A 22 -8.72 23.50 5.94
N THR A 23 -7.89 23.98 6.87
CA THR A 23 -6.44 24.11 6.64
C THR A 23 -5.72 22.77 6.71
N TRP A 24 -6.05 21.91 7.69
CA TRP A 24 -5.26 20.70 7.97
C TRP A 24 -5.95 19.39 7.58
N LYS A 25 -7.29 19.33 7.64
CA LYS A 25 -8.05 18.08 7.43
C LYS A 25 -8.65 17.99 6.04
N PHE A 26 -9.07 19.10 5.44
CA PHE A 26 -9.63 19.11 4.10
C PHE A 26 -8.65 18.57 3.03
N PRO A 27 -7.34 18.92 3.04
CA PRO A 27 -6.39 18.31 2.10
C PRO A 27 -6.26 16.79 2.27
N LEU A 28 -6.35 16.27 3.50
CA LEU A 28 -6.37 14.83 3.76
C LEU A 28 -7.64 14.20 3.19
N LEU A 29 -8.80 14.80 3.43
CA LEU A 29 -10.08 14.32 2.89
C LEU A 29 -10.11 14.35 1.36
N GLN A 30 -9.51 15.37 0.74
CA GLN A 30 -9.32 15.45 -0.70
C GLN A 30 -8.48 14.26 -1.19
N LEU A 31 -7.37 13.95 -0.50
CA LEU A 31 -6.51 12.82 -0.86
C LEU A 31 -7.22 11.46 -0.68
N VAL A 32 -8.03 11.31 0.38
CA VAL A 32 -8.94 10.16 0.56
C VAL A 32 -9.94 10.06 -0.61
N SER A 33 -10.51 11.19 -1.05
CA SER A 33 -11.55 11.20 -2.09
C SER A 33 -11.05 10.77 -3.47
N VAL A 34 -9.76 11.00 -3.76
CA VAL A 34 -9.12 10.57 -5.01
C VAL A 34 -8.59 9.14 -4.97
N PHE A 35 -8.69 8.46 -3.82
CA PHE A 35 -8.34 7.04 -3.72
C PHE A 35 -9.18 6.23 -4.75
N PRO A 36 -8.52 5.47 -5.65
CA PRO A 36 -9.21 4.64 -6.64
C PRO A 36 -10.20 3.68 -5.99
N ARG A 37 -11.45 3.69 -6.47
CA ARG A 37 -12.55 2.86 -5.98
C ARG A 37 -13.13 2.08 -7.16
N PRO A 38 -13.34 0.76 -7.04
CA PRO A 38 -13.99 -0.01 -8.08
C PRO A 38 -15.47 0.45 -8.19
N PRO A 39 -15.98 0.75 -9.40
CA PRO A 39 -17.33 1.24 -9.62
C PRO A 39 -18.34 0.09 -9.55
N LEU A 40 -18.47 -0.51 -8.35
CA LEU A 40 -19.38 -1.62 -8.09
C LEU A 40 -20.70 -1.06 -7.57
N ASN A 41 -20.84 -0.94 -6.26
CA ASN A 41 -21.99 -0.30 -5.63
C ASN A 41 -21.54 0.64 -4.50
N PHE A 42 -22.48 1.49 -4.03
CA PHE A 42 -22.20 2.44 -2.95
C PHE A 42 -21.69 1.76 -1.67
N ARG A 43 -22.19 0.55 -1.35
CA ARG A 43 -21.75 -0.21 -0.18
C ARG A 43 -20.27 -0.58 -0.28
N THR A 44 -19.82 -0.99 -1.46
CA THR A 44 -18.42 -1.34 -1.73
C THR A 44 -17.53 -0.11 -1.73
N GLU A 45 -17.97 1.01 -2.30
CA GLU A 45 -17.23 2.27 -2.19
C GLU A 45 -17.06 2.73 -0.74
N PHE A 46 -18.15 2.68 0.03
CA PHE A 46 -18.13 3.01 1.45
C PHE A 46 -17.23 2.06 2.24
N PHE A 47 -17.24 0.77 1.89
CA PHE A 47 -16.34 -0.22 2.48
C PHE A 47 -14.87 0.11 2.18
N VAL A 48 -14.52 0.42 0.93
CA VAL A 48 -13.13 0.79 0.55
C VAL A 48 -12.64 1.99 1.36
N LEU A 49 -13.47 3.03 1.50
CA LEU A 49 -13.10 4.22 2.27
C LEU A 49 -12.99 3.93 3.78
N SER A 50 -13.90 3.11 4.31
CA SER A 50 -13.84 2.67 5.72
C SER A 50 -12.63 1.77 5.97
N HIS A 51 -12.28 0.89 5.04
CA HIS A 51 -11.10 0.04 5.15
C HIS A 51 -9.81 0.87 5.09
N LEU A 52 -9.73 1.83 4.17
CA LEU A 52 -8.60 2.76 4.07
C LEU A 52 -8.37 3.52 5.38
N MET A 53 -9.42 4.08 5.98
CA MET A 53 -9.32 4.90 7.19
C MET A 53 -9.22 4.09 8.48
N GLY A 54 -9.88 2.94 8.55
CA GLY A 54 -9.96 2.07 9.72
C GLY A 54 -8.82 1.05 9.82
N ASP A 55 -8.23 0.65 8.69
CA ASP A 55 -7.18 -0.37 8.63
C ASP A 55 -6.14 -0.04 7.53
N PRO A 56 -5.35 1.03 7.71
CA PRO A 56 -4.37 1.46 6.72
C PRO A 56 -3.24 0.45 6.49
N ILE A 57 -2.90 -0.34 7.51
CA ILE A 57 -1.86 -1.36 7.43
C ILE A 57 -2.28 -2.44 6.43
N SER A 58 -3.51 -2.94 6.58
CA SER A 58 -4.02 -4.01 5.73
C SER A 58 -4.37 -3.49 4.34
N THR A 59 -4.85 -2.25 4.24
CA THR A 59 -5.03 -1.58 2.94
C THR A 59 -3.73 -1.56 2.12
N ILE A 60 -2.62 -1.10 2.69
CA ILE A 60 -1.32 -1.06 1.99
C ILE A 60 -0.80 -2.48 1.74
N SER A 61 -0.97 -3.42 2.70
CA SER A 61 -0.61 -4.84 2.54
C SER A 61 -1.31 -5.47 1.34
N ASN A 62 -2.62 -5.32 1.24
CA ASN A 62 -3.44 -5.88 0.17
C ASN A 62 -3.06 -5.31 -1.21
N LEU A 63 -2.80 -4.01 -1.29
CA LEU A 63 -2.31 -3.39 -2.52
C LEU A 63 -0.95 -3.95 -2.94
N LEU A 64 -0.02 -4.12 -1.99
CA LEU A 64 1.29 -4.73 -2.26
C LEU A 64 1.18 -6.20 -2.66
N LEU A 65 0.25 -6.96 -2.06
CA LEU A 65 -0.02 -8.35 -2.41
C LEU A 65 -0.60 -8.46 -3.82
N LYS A 66 -1.50 -7.56 -4.22
CA LYS A 66 -2.01 -7.49 -5.59
C LYS A 66 -0.88 -7.24 -6.59
N ILE A 67 -0.01 -6.28 -6.29
CA ILE A 67 1.18 -5.99 -7.09
C ILE A 67 2.12 -7.22 -7.15
N ALA A 68 2.34 -7.91 -6.02
CA ALA A 68 3.18 -9.09 -5.95
C ALA A 68 2.62 -10.28 -6.75
N SER A 69 1.29 -10.50 -6.72
CA SER A 69 0.61 -11.52 -7.53
C SER A 69 0.83 -11.26 -9.02
N CYS A 70 0.61 -10.03 -9.47
CA CYS A 70 0.86 -9.63 -10.85
C CYS A 70 2.35 -9.79 -11.24
N GLN A 71 3.28 -9.42 -10.35
CA GLN A 71 4.72 -9.58 -10.56
C GLN A 71 5.09 -11.05 -10.83
N SER A 72 4.53 -11.97 -10.05
CA SER A 72 4.76 -13.41 -10.19
C SER A 72 4.27 -13.93 -11.55
N ARG A 73 3.06 -13.52 -11.97
CA ARG A 73 2.48 -13.88 -13.27
C ARG A 73 3.27 -13.31 -14.44
N ALA A 74 3.68 -12.05 -14.33
CA ALA A 74 4.51 -11.38 -15.31
C ALA A 74 5.88 -12.06 -15.43
N SER A 75 6.52 -12.41 -14.32
CA SER A 75 7.80 -13.15 -14.32
C SER A 75 7.64 -14.52 -14.97
N PHE A 76 6.60 -15.27 -14.59
CA PHE A 76 6.32 -16.59 -15.16
C PHE A 76 6.27 -16.56 -16.69
N TRP A 77 5.49 -15.64 -17.26
CA TRP A 77 5.38 -15.53 -18.71
C TRP A 77 6.65 -14.97 -19.35
N LYS A 78 7.25 -13.93 -18.76
CA LYS A 78 8.50 -13.36 -19.27
C LYS A 78 9.58 -14.42 -19.41
N ASP A 79 9.78 -15.23 -18.38
CA ASP A 79 10.77 -16.30 -18.36
C ASP A 79 10.45 -17.35 -19.44
N ARG A 80 9.18 -17.73 -19.58
CA ARG A 80 8.74 -18.72 -20.59
C ARG A 80 8.99 -18.26 -22.02
N PHE A 81 8.77 -16.98 -22.32
CA PHE A 81 9.06 -16.40 -23.64
C PHE A 81 10.56 -16.17 -23.91
N THR A 82 11.43 -16.34 -22.91
CA THR A 82 12.89 -16.38 -23.18
C THR A 82 13.32 -17.69 -23.84
N GLU A 83 12.55 -18.77 -23.68
CA GLU A 83 12.83 -20.10 -24.23
C GLU A 83 12.65 -20.15 -25.75
N ALA A 84 13.51 -20.91 -26.43
CA ALA A 84 13.52 -21.02 -27.89
C ALA A 84 12.19 -21.55 -28.46
N SER A 85 11.50 -22.42 -27.73
CA SER A 85 10.21 -22.99 -28.14
C SER A 85 9.11 -21.93 -28.26
N TYR A 86 9.11 -20.91 -27.40
CA TYR A 86 8.11 -19.84 -27.42
C TYR A 86 8.48 -18.72 -28.38
N ARG A 87 9.77 -18.52 -28.70
CA ARG A 87 10.20 -17.52 -29.69
C ARG A 87 9.66 -17.82 -31.09
N GLY A 88 9.48 -19.09 -31.45
CA GLY A 88 8.87 -19.48 -32.73
C GLY A 88 7.39 -19.10 -32.88
N LEU A 89 6.73 -18.71 -31.78
CA LEU A 89 5.36 -18.19 -31.78
C LEU A 89 5.30 -16.70 -32.13
N ILE A 90 6.42 -15.99 -32.18
CA ILE A 90 6.49 -14.55 -32.40
C ILE A 90 7.34 -14.34 -33.65
N VAL A 91 6.69 -14.26 -34.81
CA VAL A 91 7.34 -14.41 -36.13
C VAL A 91 7.53 -13.09 -36.88
N ASP A 92 6.83 -12.03 -36.47
CA ASP A 92 6.69 -10.85 -37.33
C ASP A 92 7.60 -9.66 -36.95
N GLY A 93 8.48 -9.82 -35.96
CA GLY A 93 9.42 -8.78 -35.52
C GLY A 93 10.86 -8.99 -36.00
N HIS A 94 11.44 -8.00 -36.69
CA HIS A 94 12.89 -7.94 -36.95
C HIS A 94 13.61 -7.11 -35.86
N GLY A 95 14.59 -7.71 -35.17
CA GLY A 95 15.46 -6.98 -34.24
C GLY A 95 14.77 -6.48 -32.96
N ASN A 96 14.86 -5.17 -32.68
CA ASN A 96 14.29 -4.55 -31.48
C ASN A 96 12.76 -4.73 -31.38
N ASP A 97 12.08 -4.84 -32.51
CA ASP A 97 10.63 -5.03 -32.59
C ASP A 97 10.19 -6.36 -31.98
N GLN A 98 11.03 -7.40 -32.10
CA GLN A 98 10.73 -8.71 -31.51
C GLN A 98 10.71 -8.65 -29.97
N GLN A 99 11.60 -7.87 -29.36
CA GLN A 99 11.66 -7.77 -27.89
C GLN A 99 10.49 -6.95 -27.34
N ALA A 100 10.07 -5.91 -28.06
CA ALA A 100 8.86 -5.16 -27.76
C ALA A 100 7.61 -6.03 -27.90
N GLU A 101 7.54 -6.87 -28.94
CA GLU A 101 6.43 -7.79 -29.15
C GLU A 101 6.37 -8.88 -28.06
N ILE A 102 7.50 -9.50 -27.71
CA ILE A 102 7.59 -10.40 -26.56
C ILE A 102 7.08 -9.69 -25.30
N ALA A 103 7.47 -8.43 -25.10
CA ALA A 103 7.05 -7.64 -23.95
C ALA A 103 5.53 -7.44 -23.91
N LEU A 104 4.93 -7.13 -25.05
CA LEU A 104 3.50 -6.96 -25.17
C LEU A 104 2.74 -8.25 -24.86
N VAL A 105 3.23 -9.39 -25.36
CA VAL A 105 2.60 -10.70 -25.15
C VAL A 105 2.59 -11.08 -23.67
N TRP A 106 3.75 -11.10 -22.99
CA TRP A 106 3.76 -11.56 -21.59
C TRP A 106 2.98 -10.62 -20.65
N LYS A 107 2.96 -9.31 -20.94
CA LYS A 107 2.14 -8.37 -20.17
C LYS A 107 0.66 -8.63 -20.37
N SER A 108 0.24 -8.86 -21.60
CA SER A 108 -1.16 -9.13 -21.96
C SER A 108 -1.67 -10.39 -21.26
N LEU A 109 -0.87 -11.47 -21.27
CA LEU A 109 -1.20 -12.70 -20.55
C LEU A 109 -1.28 -12.46 -19.03
N ALA A 110 -0.33 -11.71 -18.45
CA ALA A 110 -0.38 -11.38 -17.04
C ALA A 110 -1.62 -10.53 -16.67
N ALA A 111 -2.00 -9.56 -17.52
CA ALA A 111 -3.18 -8.72 -17.33
C ALA A 111 -4.49 -9.52 -17.39
N ILE A 112 -4.63 -10.45 -18.34
CA ILE A 112 -5.79 -11.34 -18.44
C ILE A 112 -5.95 -12.16 -17.16
N ILE A 113 -4.88 -12.84 -16.74
CA ILE A 113 -4.94 -13.70 -15.56
C ILE A 113 -5.21 -12.85 -14.30
N ASP A 114 -4.54 -11.71 -14.15
CA ASP A 114 -4.75 -10.77 -13.04
C ASP A 114 -6.17 -10.16 -13.01
N SER A 115 -6.86 -10.09 -14.14
CA SER A 115 -8.27 -9.68 -14.21
C SER A 115 -9.18 -10.80 -13.73
N TYR A 116 -8.88 -12.06 -14.06
CA TYR A 116 -9.60 -13.21 -13.50
C TYR A 116 -9.47 -13.34 -11.97
N ASP A 117 -8.38 -12.84 -11.37
CA ASP A 117 -8.23 -12.80 -9.90
C ASP A 117 -9.29 -11.98 -9.18
N GLU A 118 -9.99 -11.09 -9.88
CA GLU A 118 -11.05 -10.28 -9.27
C GLU A 118 -12.25 -11.12 -8.83
N TRP A 119 -12.42 -12.31 -9.40
CA TRP A 119 -13.40 -13.31 -8.99
C TRP A 119 -12.77 -14.41 -8.12
N GLY A 120 -11.60 -14.14 -7.56
CA GLY A 120 -10.84 -15.01 -6.67
C GLY A 120 -9.64 -15.68 -7.36
N GLN A 121 -8.62 -15.98 -6.56
CA GLN A 121 -7.35 -16.53 -7.03
C GLN A 121 -7.50 -17.87 -7.79
N THR A 122 -8.53 -18.66 -7.45
CA THR A 122 -8.82 -19.91 -8.16
C THR A 122 -9.21 -19.69 -9.62
N ALA A 123 -9.93 -18.59 -9.93
CA ALA A 123 -10.27 -18.23 -11.29
C ALA A 123 -9.03 -17.80 -12.08
N GLY A 124 -8.16 -16.97 -11.50
CA GLY A 124 -6.88 -16.61 -12.10
C GLY A 124 -5.98 -17.83 -12.35
N ASN A 125 -5.89 -18.77 -11.41
CA ASN A 125 -5.12 -19.99 -11.57
C ASN A 125 -5.68 -20.90 -12.69
N ARG A 126 -7.00 -21.00 -12.84
CA ARG A 126 -7.62 -21.71 -13.98
C ARG A 126 -7.31 -21.04 -15.30
N ALA A 127 -7.41 -19.71 -15.38
CA ALA A 127 -7.04 -18.96 -16.58
C ALA A 127 -5.55 -19.15 -16.94
N LEU A 128 -4.65 -19.11 -15.95
CA LEU A 128 -3.23 -19.42 -16.15
C LEU A 128 -3.04 -20.82 -16.73
N GLU A 129 -3.69 -21.82 -16.13
CA GLU A 129 -3.57 -23.21 -16.54
C GLU A 129 -4.13 -23.45 -17.95
N PHE A 130 -5.27 -22.84 -18.28
CA PHE A 130 -5.85 -22.85 -19.62
C PHE A 130 -4.86 -22.28 -20.64
N ILE A 131 -4.40 -21.04 -20.46
CA ILE A 131 -3.44 -20.38 -21.35
C ILE A 131 -2.15 -21.21 -21.48
N ARG A 132 -1.66 -21.76 -20.37
CA ARG A 132 -0.46 -22.62 -20.34
C ARG A 132 -0.63 -23.90 -21.15
N ARG A 133 -1.80 -24.54 -21.10
CA ARG A 133 -2.08 -25.74 -21.92
C ARG A 133 -2.17 -25.40 -23.39
N THR A 134 -2.84 -24.30 -23.73
CA THR A 134 -2.99 -23.82 -25.11
C THR A 134 -1.65 -23.52 -25.77
N LEU A 135 -0.72 -22.92 -25.02
CA LEU A 135 0.60 -22.53 -25.53
C LEU A 135 1.68 -23.61 -25.41
N GLN A 136 1.39 -24.77 -24.82
CA GLN A 136 2.40 -25.82 -24.64
C GLN A 136 2.87 -26.38 -25.97
N VAL A 137 4.12 -26.06 -26.34
CA VAL A 137 4.82 -26.71 -27.44
C VAL A 137 5.21 -28.12 -27.01
N GLU A 138 4.57 -29.13 -27.59
CA GLU A 138 4.96 -30.52 -27.39
C GLU A 138 6.41 -30.68 -27.80
N VAL A 139 7.26 -31.08 -26.85
CA VAL A 139 8.63 -31.46 -27.14
C VAL A 139 8.59 -32.92 -27.61
N PRO A 140 8.94 -33.24 -28.86
CA PRO A 140 8.72 -34.57 -29.46
C PRO A 140 9.41 -35.75 -28.74
N ASN A 141 10.27 -35.51 -27.75
CA ASN A 141 11.19 -36.51 -27.21
C ASN A 141 10.76 -37.19 -25.90
N SER A 142 9.58 -36.89 -25.33
CA SER A 142 9.12 -37.59 -24.12
C SER A 142 8.22 -38.79 -24.48
N ARG A 143 8.85 -39.92 -24.82
CA ARG A 143 8.16 -41.19 -25.16
C ARG A 143 7.18 -41.70 -24.09
N ASN A 144 7.27 -41.20 -22.85
CA ASN A 144 6.39 -41.61 -21.75
C ASN A 144 5.20 -40.67 -21.51
N ALA A 145 5.17 -39.47 -22.11
CA ALA A 145 4.06 -38.52 -21.95
C ALA A 145 2.87 -38.78 -22.89
N ALA A 146 3.09 -39.54 -23.96
CA ALA A 146 2.10 -39.83 -25.00
C ALA A 146 0.84 -40.56 -24.47
N ASN A 147 0.96 -41.34 -23.39
CA ASN A 147 -0.17 -42.12 -22.86
C ASN A 147 -1.10 -41.30 -21.94
N THR A 148 -0.67 -40.14 -21.42
CA THR A 148 -1.49 -39.31 -20.52
C THR A 148 -2.13 -38.12 -21.25
N LEU A 149 -1.54 -37.64 -22.35
CA LEU A 149 -2.05 -36.47 -23.08
C LEU A 149 -3.16 -36.78 -24.10
N ASN A 150 -3.40 -38.04 -24.48
CA ASN A 150 -4.39 -38.44 -25.48
C ASN A 150 -5.86 -38.13 -25.13
N ARG A 151 -6.15 -37.43 -24.02
CA ARG A 151 -7.52 -37.22 -23.54
C ARG A 151 -8.04 -35.78 -23.55
N ILE A 152 -7.24 -34.74 -23.80
CA ILE A 152 -7.69 -33.38 -23.38
C ILE A 152 -7.66 -32.27 -24.43
N SER A 153 -6.91 -32.29 -25.53
CA SER A 153 -7.15 -31.29 -26.60
C SER A 153 -6.57 -31.72 -27.94
N PRO A 154 -7.23 -31.39 -29.07
CA PRO A 154 -6.60 -31.48 -30.38
C PRO A 154 -5.32 -30.64 -30.38
N THR A 155 -4.25 -31.17 -30.96
CA THR A 155 -2.97 -30.48 -31.08
C THR A 155 -3.15 -29.23 -31.94
N LEU A 156 -3.22 -28.06 -31.29
CA LEU A 156 -3.27 -26.77 -32.00
C LEU A 156 -2.04 -26.61 -32.88
N SER A 157 -2.24 -26.19 -34.12
CA SER A 157 -1.14 -25.89 -35.02
C SER A 157 -0.32 -24.70 -34.53
N LEU A 158 0.89 -24.52 -35.06
CA LEU A 158 1.71 -23.36 -34.74
C LEU A 158 0.97 -22.05 -35.08
N GLU A 159 0.25 -22.04 -36.19
CA GLU A 159 -0.53 -20.89 -36.65
C GLU A 159 -1.71 -20.58 -35.72
N ASP A 160 -2.43 -21.62 -35.27
CA ASP A 160 -3.50 -21.46 -34.29
C ASP A 160 -2.99 -20.82 -32.98
N ARG A 161 -1.79 -21.19 -32.54
CA ARG A 161 -1.18 -20.59 -31.34
C ARG A 161 -0.79 -19.13 -31.54
N ARG A 162 -0.39 -18.73 -32.75
CA ARG A 162 -0.13 -17.31 -33.07
C ARG A 162 -1.41 -16.51 -33.01
N ARG A 163 -2.48 -17.00 -33.62
CA ARG A 163 -3.81 -16.37 -33.56
C ARG A 163 -4.33 -16.29 -32.12
N PHE A 164 -4.11 -17.32 -31.33
CA PHE A 164 -4.42 -17.30 -29.90
C PHE A 164 -3.68 -16.17 -29.17
N LEU A 165 -2.37 -16.01 -29.42
CA LEU A 165 -1.59 -14.92 -28.83
C LEU A 165 -2.05 -13.54 -29.31
N GLU A 166 -2.47 -13.41 -30.57
CA GLU A 166 -3.04 -12.18 -31.11
C GLU A 166 -4.33 -11.79 -30.37
N ILE A 167 -5.25 -12.75 -30.17
CA ILE A 167 -6.46 -12.56 -29.37
C ILE A 167 -6.11 -12.16 -27.93
N CYS A 168 -5.09 -12.79 -27.33
CA CYS A 168 -4.60 -12.41 -26.00
C CYS A 168 -4.01 -10.99 -25.98
N LYS A 169 -3.24 -10.57 -27.00
CA LYS A 169 -2.70 -9.20 -27.10
C LYS A 169 -3.83 -8.17 -27.15
N LEU A 170 -4.82 -8.39 -28.01
CA LEU A 170 -5.98 -7.52 -28.13
C LEU A 170 -6.78 -7.43 -26.82
N THR A 171 -6.99 -8.57 -26.16
CA THR A 171 -7.68 -8.62 -24.86
C THR A 171 -6.88 -7.92 -23.76
N GLY A 172 -5.57 -8.19 -23.67
CA GLY A 172 -4.68 -7.55 -22.70
C GLY A 172 -4.63 -6.03 -22.86
N ASN A 173 -4.56 -5.54 -24.09
CA ASN A 173 -4.63 -4.10 -24.39
C ASN A 173 -6.00 -3.50 -24.01
N ALA A 174 -7.10 -4.21 -24.28
CA ALA A 174 -8.42 -3.76 -23.86
C ALA A 174 -8.55 -3.69 -22.34
N LEU A 175 -7.99 -4.66 -21.60
CA LEU A 175 -7.95 -4.64 -20.13
C LEU A 175 -7.06 -3.53 -19.59
N ALA A 176 -5.90 -3.29 -20.21
CA ALA A 176 -5.02 -2.18 -19.84
C ALA A 176 -5.69 -0.82 -20.07
N ALA A 177 -6.41 -0.65 -21.19
CA ALA A 177 -7.16 0.56 -21.49
C ALA A 177 -8.35 0.77 -20.54
N ASP A 178 -9.04 -0.30 -20.11
CA ASP A 178 -10.13 -0.21 -19.14
C ASP A 178 -9.64 0.10 -17.72
N ARG A 179 -8.44 -0.37 -17.35
CA ARG A 179 -7.84 -0.01 -16.07
C ARG A 179 -7.43 1.46 -16.10
N SER A 180 -8.32 2.31 -15.60
CA SER A 180 -8.05 3.74 -15.45
C SER A 180 -6.96 3.94 -14.40
N THR A 181 -5.70 4.00 -14.85
CA THR A 181 -4.61 4.43 -13.99
C THR A 181 -4.75 5.95 -13.86
N LYS A 182 -5.41 6.40 -12.80
CA LYS A 182 -5.52 7.83 -12.45
C LYS A 182 -4.20 8.40 -11.92
N PHE A 183 -3.07 7.90 -12.42
CA PHE A 183 -1.74 8.20 -11.91
C PHE A 183 -1.44 9.69 -11.96
N LEU A 184 -1.67 10.35 -13.10
CA LEU A 184 -1.43 11.79 -13.23
C LEU A 184 -2.35 12.63 -12.32
N PRO A 185 -3.69 12.45 -12.33
CA PRO A 185 -4.56 13.14 -11.36
C PRO A 185 -4.16 12.91 -9.90
N ILE A 186 -3.69 11.71 -9.56
CA ILE A 186 -3.25 11.37 -8.20
C ILE A 186 -1.93 12.06 -7.86
N ALA A 187 -0.94 12.05 -8.74
CA ALA A 187 0.31 12.78 -8.55
C ALA A 187 0.05 14.29 -8.38
N VAL A 188 -0.89 14.86 -9.14
CA VAL A 188 -1.35 16.24 -8.99
C VAL A 188 -2.02 16.46 -7.63
N ALA A 189 -2.91 15.54 -7.20
CA ALA A 189 -3.57 15.61 -5.90
C ALA A 189 -2.59 15.51 -4.72
N GLU A 190 -1.58 14.64 -4.82
CA GLU A 190 -0.47 14.57 -3.85
C GLU A 190 0.34 15.87 -3.83
N GLY A 191 0.66 16.43 -5.01
CA GLY A 191 1.29 17.75 -5.13
C GLY A 191 0.49 18.85 -4.43
N PHE A 192 -0.83 18.90 -4.66
CA PHE A 192 -1.73 19.83 -3.97
C PHE A 192 -1.79 19.58 -2.46
N PHE A 193 -1.79 18.32 -2.02
CA PHE A 193 -1.75 17.98 -0.60
C PHE A 193 -0.48 18.54 0.07
N ILE A 194 0.69 18.31 -0.53
CA ILE A 194 1.98 18.80 -0.02
C ILE A 194 2.01 20.33 -0.02
N GLY A 195 1.55 20.95 -1.11
CA GLY A 195 1.43 22.41 -1.22
C GLY A 195 0.50 22.99 -0.15
N SER A 196 -0.63 22.31 0.13
CA SER A 196 -1.58 22.72 1.17
C SER A 196 -0.96 22.63 2.57
N VAL A 197 -0.19 21.58 2.86
CA VAL A 197 0.58 21.47 4.11
C VAL A 197 1.60 22.61 4.23
N ALA A 198 2.29 22.97 3.15
CA ALA A 198 3.24 24.09 3.13
C ALA A 198 2.54 25.44 3.40
N VAL A 199 1.42 25.70 2.72
CA VAL A 199 0.60 26.90 2.92
C VAL A 199 0.07 26.95 4.35
N ALA A 200 -0.38 25.82 4.90
CA ALA A 200 -0.86 25.72 6.26
C ALA A 200 0.24 26.14 7.27
N TYR A 201 1.46 25.62 7.13
CA TYR A 201 2.61 26.08 7.92
C TYR A 201 2.90 27.58 7.73
N GLY A 202 2.85 28.09 6.50
CA GLY A 202 3.02 29.51 6.19
C GLY A 202 1.98 30.40 6.89
N ARG A 203 0.71 29.98 6.90
CA ARG A 203 -0.37 30.66 7.61
C ARG A 203 -0.15 30.62 9.12
N THR A 204 0.16 29.46 9.70
CA THR A 204 0.46 29.36 11.14
C THR A 204 1.65 30.23 11.53
N ARG A 205 2.67 30.31 10.67
CA ARG A 205 3.83 31.18 10.85
C ARG A 205 3.43 32.66 10.86
N GLN A 206 2.61 33.09 9.92
CA GLN A 206 2.15 34.48 9.84
C GLN A 206 1.30 34.85 11.07
N SER A 207 0.40 33.97 11.48
CA SER A 207 -0.43 34.17 12.68
C SER A 207 0.39 34.12 13.98
N ALA A 208 1.56 33.49 13.98
CA ALA A 208 2.50 33.53 15.09
C ALA A 208 3.31 34.85 15.16
N ALA A 209 3.54 35.50 14.03
CA ALA A 209 4.31 36.74 13.94
C ALA A 209 3.46 37.97 14.28
N LEU A 210 2.21 37.99 13.82
CA LEU A 210 1.23 39.00 14.21
C LEU A 210 0.77 38.61 15.62
N ALA A 211 1.01 39.45 16.62
CA ALA A 211 0.59 39.22 18.01
C ALA A 211 -0.94 39.30 18.16
N ASN A 212 -1.68 38.47 17.42
CA ASN A 212 -3.12 38.37 17.48
C ASN A 212 -3.47 37.57 18.73
N PRO A 213 -4.11 38.19 19.74
CA PRO A 213 -4.47 37.51 20.98
C PRO A 213 -5.43 36.33 20.78
N GLN A 214 -6.05 36.20 19.60
CA GLN A 214 -6.96 35.11 19.27
C GLN A 214 -6.28 33.87 18.66
N THR A 215 -5.00 33.95 18.26
CA THR A 215 -4.31 32.79 17.66
C THR A 215 -3.55 31.99 18.71
N PHE A 216 -3.91 30.72 18.86
CA PHE A 216 -3.24 29.78 19.74
C PHE A 216 -2.27 28.87 18.97
N ILE A 217 -1.01 29.30 18.86
CA ILE A 217 0.05 28.61 18.09
C ILE A 217 0.21 27.14 18.52
N ASN A 218 0.07 26.86 19.81
CA ASN A 218 0.15 25.51 20.34
C ASN A 218 -0.99 24.62 19.82
N ILE A 219 -2.21 25.14 19.68
CA ILE A 219 -3.34 24.35 19.18
C ILE A 219 -3.14 24.02 17.69
N GLU A 220 -2.60 24.97 16.92
CA GLU A 220 -2.17 24.71 15.54
C GLU A 220 -1.11 23.60 15.48
N ALA A 221 -0.07 23.68 16.31
CA ALA A 221 0.98 22.65 16.36
C ALA A 221 0.43 21.25 16.69
N PHE A 222 -0.58 21.13 17.54
CA PHE A 222 -1.25 19.85 17.78
C PHE A 222 -2.14 19.42 16.62
N SER A 223 -2.83 20.34 15.96
CA SER A 223 -3.60 20.02 14.75
C SER A 223 -2.70 19.43 13.65
N VAL A 224 -1.49 20.00 13.51
CA VAL A 224 -0.42 19.46 12.67
C VAL A 224 -0.03 18.05 13.10
N ALA A 225 0.29 17.85 14.39
CA ALA A 225 0.71 16.56 14.93
C ALA A 225 -0.33 15.45 14.63
N PHE A 226 -1.61 15.71 14.90
CA PHE A 226 -2.70 14.77 14.60
C PHE A 226 -2.91 14.55 13.09
N SER A 227 -2.57 15.53 12.25
CA SER A 227 -2.63 15.36 10.79
C SER A 227 -1.47 14.51 10.26
N ALA A 228 -0.28 14.67 10.87
CA ALA A 228 0.90 13.89 10.52
C ALA A 228 0.72 12.38 10.76
N LEU A 229 -0.17 11.99 11.70
CA LEU A 229 -0.57 10.58 11.88
C LEU A 229 -1.08 9.94 10.57
N TYR A 230 -1.64 10.73 9.66
CA TYR A 230 -2.26 10.27 8.41
C TYR A 230 -1.34 10.37 7.19
N PHE A 231 -0.06 10.71 7.34
CA PHE A 231 0.86 10.78 6.20
C PHE A 231 1.08 9.42 5.49
N TRP A 232 0.69 8.31 6.11
CA TRP A 232 0.64 6.99 5.47
C TRP A 232 -0.34 6.92 4.29
N ILE A 233 -1.28 7.86 4.17
CA ILE A 233 -2.23 7.90 3.06
C ILE A 233 -1.53 8.13 1.72
N ILE A 234 -0.39 8.82 1.73
CA ILE A 234 0.41 9.12 0.55
C ILE A 234 0.79 7.81 -0.17
N PRO A 235 1.52 6.87 0.46
CA PRO A 235 1.87 5.63 -0.23
C PRO A 235 0.64 4.76 -0.53
N ALA A 236 -0.43 4.82 0.28
CA ALA A 236 -1.65 4.07 -0.01
C ALA A 236 -2.32 4.51 -1.32
N VAL A 237 -2.48 5.83 -1.50
CA VAL A 237 -3.06 6.43 -2.71
C VAL A 237 -2.15 6.20 -3.92
N PHE A 238 -0.83 6.37 -3.78
CA PHE A 238 0.14 6.03 -4.82
C PHE A 238 0.01 4.57 -5.26
N LEU A 239 0.04 3.61 -4.34
CA LEU A 239 -0.04 2.18 -4.66
C LEU A 239 -1.38 1.83 -5.34
N ALA A 240 -2.49 2.39 -4.85
CA ALA A 240 -3.79 2.20 -5.48
C ALA A 240 -3.84 2.80 -6.89
N SER A 241 -3.16 3.93 -7.13
CA SER A 241 -3.06 4.54 -8.46
C SER A 241 -2.32 3.67 -9.47
N VAL A 242 -1.30 2.95 -8.98
CA VAL A 242 -0.50 2.01 -9.77
C VAL A 242 -1.32 0.79 -10.14
N VAL A 243 -2.06 0.21 -9.19
CA VAL A 243 -2.94 -0.94 -9.46
C VAL A 243 -4.07 -0.56 -10.42
N GLY A 244 -4.63 0.65 -10.27
CA GLY A 244 -5.78 1.13 -11.04
C GLY A 244 -7.09 0.46 -10.62
N VAL A 245 -8.19 0.88 -11.26
CA VAL A 245 -9.52 0.28 -11.10
C VAL A 245 -10.23 0.27 -12.46
N SER A 246 -11.17 -0.67 -12.65
CA SER A 246 -12.02 -0.71 -13.85
C SER A 246 -12.83 0.59 -13.99
N GLN A 247 -13.08 1.04 -15.21
CA GLN A 247 -13.86 2.27 -15.45
C GLN A 247 -15.35 2.10 -15.15
N THR A 248 -15.89 0.90 -15.37
CA THR A 248 -17.30 0.58 -15.10
C THR A 248 -17.42 -0.78 -14.41
N GLU A 249 -18.57 -1.04 -13.79
CA GLU A 249 -18.87 -2.28 -13.07
C GLU A 249 -18.64 -3.52 -13.94
N LYS A 250 -19.08 -3.45 -15.20
CA LYS A 250 -19.14 -4.60 -16.13
C LYS A 250 -18.04 -4.60 -17.19
N ALA A 251 -17.15 -3.61 -17.22
CA ALA A 251 -16.18 -3.53 -18.30
C ALA A 251 -15.24 -4.73 -18.35
N ILE A 252 -14.67 -5.14 -17.21
CA ILE A 252 -13.75 -6.29 -17.17
C ILE A 252 -14.49 -7.58 -17.55
N SER A 253 -15.67 -7.87 -17.00
CA SER A 253 -16.38 -9.11 -17.38
C SER A 253 -16.72 -9.10 -18.88
N ARG A 254 -17.23 -7.98 -19.42
CA ARG A 254 -17.51 -7.85 -20.86
C ARG A 254 -16.27 -8.06 -21.74
N ILE A 255 -15.08 -7.60 -21.31
CA ILE A 255 -13.83 -7.82 -22.05
C ILE A 255 -13.43 -9.30 -21.98
N LEU A 256 -13.57 -9.95 -20.82
CA LEU A 256 -13.27 -11.37 -20.65
C LEU A 256 -14.30 -12.28 -21.37
N ASP A 257 -15.56 -11.87 -21.43
CA ASP A 257 -16.62 -12.56 -22.19
C ASP A 257 -16.33 -12.47 -23.69
N ARG A 258 -15.93 -11.29 -24.17
CA ARG A 258 -15.48 -11.11 -25.56
C ARG A 258 -14.25 -11.97 -25.86
N PHE A 259 -13.26 -11.99 -24.96
CA PHE A 259 -12.10 -12.86 -25.10
C PHE A 259 -12.51 -14.32 -25.28
N LYS A 260 -13.43 -14.80 -24.45
CA LYS A 260 -13.97 -16.15 -24.57
C LYS A 260 -14.67 -16.38 -25.92
N GLN A 261 -15.55 -15.46 -26.33
CA GLN A 261 -16.27 -15.57 -27.61
C GLN A 261 -15.33 -15.56 -28.82
N ASP A 262 -14.29 -14.72 -28.79
CA ASP A 262 -13.28 -14.66 -29.84
C ASP A 262 -12.50 -15.99 -29.92
N LEU A 263 -12.19 -16.62 -28.78
CA LEU A 263 -11.58 -17.95 -28.74
C LEU A 263 -12.51 -19.06 -29.28
N GLU A 264 -13.78 -19.08 -28.87
CA GLU A 264 -14.75 -20.08 -29.34
C GLU A 264 -15.03 -19.96 -30.85
N LYS A 265 -15.04 -18.73 -31.36
CA LYS A 265 -15.23 -18.44 -32.78
C LYS A 265 -14.05 -18.90 -33.64
N GLU A 266 -12.83 -18.61 -33.18
CA GLU A 266 -11.60 -18.96 -33.92
C GLU A 266 -11.31 -20.47 -33.82
N PHE A 267 -11.52 -21.07 -32.64
CA PHE A 267 -11.14 -22.45 -32.35
C PHE A 267 -12.36 -23.34 -32.08
N LYS A 268 -13.15 -23.63 -33.13
CA LYS A 268 -14.40 -24.42 -33.02
C LYS A 268 -14.28 -25.78 -32.32
N ASN A 269 -13.08 -26.39 -32.34
CA ASN A 269 -12.81 -27.70 -31.74
C ASN A 269 -12.16 -27.61 -30.35
N MET A 270 -11.98 -26.41 -29.82
CA MET A 270 -11.33 -26.16 -28.54
C MET A 270 -12.38 -25.86 -27.47
N THR A 271 -12.44 -26.70 -26.44
CA THR A 271 -13.25 -26.38 -25.26
C THR A 271 -12.56 -25.27 -24.47
N VAL A 272 -13.15 -24.08 -24.45
CA VAL A 272 -12.65 -22.95 -23.68
C VAL A 272 -13.06 -23.13 -22.21
N ASP A 273 -12.24 -23.84 -21.44
CA ASP A 273 -12.40 -24.01 -19.98
C ASP A 273 -11.92 -22.76 -19.23
N LEU A 274 -12.52 -21.62 -19.57
CA LEU A 274 -12.40 -20.40 -18.80
C LEU A 274 -13.56 -20.34 -17.80
N PRO A 275 -13.36 -19.75 -16.62
CA PRO A 275 -14.45 -19.54 -15.69
C PRO A 275 -15.60 -18.75 -16.38
N ASP A 276 -16.85 -19.23 -16.26
CA ASP A 276 -18.02 -18.70 -16.99
C ASP A 276 -19.08 -18.04 -16.09
N GLU A 277 -19.80 -17.04 -16.65
CA GLU A 277 -20.99 -16.41 -16.05
C GLU A 277 -22.10 -17.42 -15.73
N VAL A 278 -22.34 -18.38 -16.63
CA VAL A 278 -23.47 -19.34 -16.58
C VAL A 278 -23.34 -20.30 -15.38
N GLY A 279 -22.17 -20.37 -14.74
CA GLY A 279 -21.91 -21.14 -13.51
C GLY A 279 -22.02 -20.36 -12.20
N SER A 280 -22.60 -19.15 -12.17
CA SER A 280 -22.80 -18.26 -11.00
C SER A 280 -21.57 -17.53 -10.42
N ARG A 281 -20.39 -17.60 -11.06
CA ARG A 281 -19.13 -17.09 -10.46
C ARG A 281 -18.62 -15.73 -10.99
N PHE A 282 -19.15 -15.18 -12.08
CA PHE A 282 -18.81 -13.81 -12.55
C PHE A 282 -19.75 -12.73 -12.05
N SER A 283 -20.61 -13.03 -11.07
CA SER A 283 -21.49 -12.01 -10.52
C SER A 283 -20.68 -10.88 -9.85
N THR A 284 -21.23 -9.67 -9.89
CA THR A 284 -20.71 -8.52 -9.15
C THR A 284 -20.55 -8.89 -7.67
N GLU A 285 -21.46 -9.69 -7.09
CA GLU A 285 -21.35 -10.14 -5.70
C GLU A 285 -20.10 -11.00 -5.42
N VAL A 286 -19.74 -11.92 -6.32
CA VAL A 286 -18.53 -12.73 -6.15
C VAL A 286 -17.30 -11.85 -6.31
N ARG A 287 -17.31 -10.93 -7.29
CA ARG A 287 -16.24 -9.94 -7.47
C ARG A 287 -16.02 -9.10 -6.21
N GLU A 288 -17.09 -8.59 -5.61
CA GLU A 288 -17.05 -7.82 -4.35
C GLU A 288 -16.47 -8.61 -3.18
N ARG A 289 -16.76 -9.92 -3.12
CA ARG A 289 -16.40 -10.78 -1.99
C ARG A 289 -15.11 -11.55 -2.14
N GLU A 290 -14.50 -11.64 -3.33
CA GLU A 290 -13.36 -12.53 -3.60
C GLU A 290 -12.09 -11.81 -4.06
N GLY A 291 -12.16 -10.61 -4.67
CA GLY A 291 -10.94 -9.94 -5.14
C GLY A 291 -11.07 -8.66 -5.95
N GLY A 292 -12.29 -8.21 -6.27
CA GLY A 292 -12.54 -6.97 -7.01
C GLY A 292 -12.27 -5.69 -6.21
N ILE A 293 -11.97 -5.81 -4.92
CA ILE A 293 -11.57 -4.70 -4.05
C ILE A 293 -10.07 -4.83 -3.77
N TYR A 294 -9.21 -4.19 -4.55
CA TYR A 294 -7.76 -4.44 -4.41
C TYR A 294 -7.17 -4.01 -3.06
N SER A 295 -7.81 -3.09 -2.35
CA SER A 295 -7.44 -2.72 -0.98
C SER A 295 -7.82 -3.77 0.06
N TRP A 296 -8.57 -4.82 -0.32
CA TRP A 296 -9.06 -5.86 0.58
C TRP A 296 -9.02 -7.24 -0.11
N LEU A 297 -8.21 -8.17 0.39
CA LEU A 297 -8.18 -9.53 -0.13
C LEU A 297 -8.72 -10.54 0.90
N PRO A 298 -9.82 -11.24 0.60
CA PRO A 298 -10.49 -12.22 1.48
C PRO A 298 -9.70 -13.51 1.67
N VAL A 299 -8.72 -13.80 0.82
CA VAL A 299 -7.92 -15.04 0.87
C VAL A 299 -6.45 -14.65 0.94
N GLU A 300 -6.11 -13.84 1.92
CA GLU A 300 -4.82 -13.14 1.97
C GLU A 300 -3.59 -14.02 2.25
N THR A 301 -3.70 -15.28 2.68
CA THR A 301 -2.64 -15.77 3.60
C THR A 301 -1.84 -17.02 3.29
N GLN A 302 -2.10 -17.86 2.27
CA GLN A 302 -1.19 -19.00 2.05
C GLN A 302 -0.93 -19.40 0.60
N GLU A 303 -1.92 -19.45 -0.28
CA GLU A 303 -1.68 -20.00 -1.62
C GLU A 303 -0.96 -19.02 -2.54
N SER A 304 -1.33 -17.75 -2.55
CA SER A 304 -0.60 -16.67 -3.24
C SER A 304 0.85 -16.57 -2.78
N ILE A 305 1.07 -16.66 -1.48
CA ILE A 305 2.41 -16.69 -0.87
C ILE A 305 3.19 -17.94 -1.33
N LYS A 306 2.59 -19.13 -1.28
CA LYS A 306 3.22 -20.38 -1.71
C LYS A 306 3.54 -20.36 -3.21
N GLN A 307 2.65 -19.81 -4.04
CA GLN A 307 2.86 -19.68 -5.49
C GLN A 307 3.94 -18.65 -5.83
N ASN A 308 3.97 -17.51 -5.15
CA ASN A 308 5.05 -16.52 -5.31
C ASN A 308 6.41 -17.03 -4.81
N SER A 309 6.42 -18.06 -3.94
CA SER A 309 7.62 -18.75 -3.49
C SER A 309 8.18 -19.73 -4.52
N TYR A 310 7.38 -20.13 -5.52
CA TYR A 310 7.85 -20.89 -6.67
C TYR A 310 8.63 -19.94 -7.60
N THR A 311 9.80 -19.50 -7.14
CA THR A 311 10.90 -19.26 -8.08
C THR A 311 10.98 -20.51 -8.94
N PRO A 312 10.88 -20.41 -10.28
CA PRO A 312 11.10 -21.56 -11.15
C PRO A 312 12.43 -22.17 -10.70
N GLN A 313 12.37 -23.40 -10.19
CA GLN A 313 13.57 -24.19 -9.98
C GLN A 313 14.15 -24.36 -11.39
N CYS A 314 15.01 -23.44 -11.80
CA CYS A 314 16.00 -23.74 -12.80
C CYS A 314 16.68 -24.99 -12.25
N HIS A 315 16.50 -26.11 -12.96
CA HIS A 315 17.11 -27.40 -12.67
C HIS A 315 18.63 -27.34 -12.87
N SER A 316 19.31 -26.30 -12.38
CA SER A 316 20.71 -26.40 -12.04
C SER A 316 20.77 -27.33 -10.83
N ILE A 317 20.95 -28.61 -11.12
CA ILE A 317 21.33 -29.65 -10.16
C ILE A 317 22.76 -29.35 -9.71
N GLU A 318 22.97 -28.20 -9.09
CA GLU A 318 24.15 -27.99 -8.27
C GLU A 318 23.78 -28.42 -6.84
N PRO A 319 24.57 -29.30 -6.21
CA PRO A 319 24.31 -29.74 -4.85
C PRO A 319 24.42 -28.55 -3.90
N SER A 320 23.28 -27.91 -3.64
CA SER A 320 23.17 -26.84 -2.66
C SER A 320 23.58 -27.42 -1.30
N THR A 321 24.63 -26.89 -0.71
CA THR A 321 25.03 -27.21 0.67
C THR A 321 23.82 -27.00 1.60
N GLY A 322 23.69 -27.81 2.67
CA GLY A 322 22.54 -27.72 3.59
C GLY A 322 22.28 -26.30 4.12
N TRP A 323 23.35 -25.50 4.27
CA TRP A 323 23.28 -24.09 4.64
C TRP A 323 22.68 -23.17 3.57
N GLN A 324 22.88 -23.44 2.28
CA GLN A 324 22.23 -22.68 1.22
C GLN A 324 20.71 -22.94 1.19
N ARG A 325 20.26 -24.18 1.46
CA ARG A 325 18.81 -24.45 1.62
C ARG A 325 18.21 -23.71 2.80
N VAL A 326 18.87 -23.74 3.97
CA VAL A 326 18.37 -22.99 5.15
C VAL A 326 18.39 -21.48 4.87
N LYS A 327 19.45 -20.95 4.25
CA LYS A 327 19.52 -19.55 3.86
C LYS A 327 18.45 -19.18 2.84
N ASP A 328 18.16 -20.04 1.88
CA ASP A 328 17.14 -19.81 0.85
C ASP A 328 15.74 -19.89 1.45
N ILE A 329 15.44 -20.89 2.29
CA ILE A 329 14.18 -21.02 3.03
C ILE A 329 13.98 -19.84 3.99
N CYS A 330 15.00 -19.48 4.78
CA CYS A 330 14.93 -18.32 5.65
C CYS A 330 14.79 -17.04 4.84
N SER A 331 15.51 -16.87 3.72
CA SER A 331 15.40 -15.66 2.89
C SER A 331 14.07 -15.57 2.17
N LYS A 332 13.44 -16.69 1.78
CA LYS A 332 12.10 -16.74 1.20
C LYS A 332 11.04 -16.46 2.26
N ALA A 333 11.09 -17.14 3.41
CA ALA A 333 10.21 -16.87 4.54
C ALA A 333 10.33 -15.42 5.03
N VAL A 334 11.55 -14.88 5.08
CA VAL A 334 11.85 -13.49 5.42
C VAL A 334 11.40 -12.54 4.30
N ALA A 335 11.68 -12.79 3.03
CA ALA A 335 11.28 -11.91 1.92
C ALA A 335 9.75 -11.81 1.77
N ILE A 336 9.06 -12.92 2.03
CA ILE A 336 7.60 -13.02 1.96
C ILE A 336 6.93 -12.32 3.15
N HIS A 337 7.42 -12.54 4.38
CA HIS A 337 6.88 -11.85 5.56
C HIS A 337 7.33 -10.39 5.67
N HIS A 338 8.52 -10.05 5.16
CA HIS A 338 9.04 -8.70 5.23
C HIS A 338 8.48 -7.79 4.12
N GLY A 339 8.10 -8.32 2.94
CA GLY A 339 7.51 -7.50 1.88
C GLY A 339 6.09 -7.03 2.18
N SER A 340 5.20 -7.95 2.57
CA SER A 340 3.76 -7.63 2.66
C SER A 340 3.40 -6.79 3.88
N LEU A 341 3.97 -7.06 5.07
CA LEU A 341 3.57 -6.35 6.31
C LEU A 341 4.61 -5.32 6.81
N THR A 342 5.91 -5.49 6.51
CA THR A 342 6.91 -4.54 7.06
C THR A 342 6.77 -3.16 6.45
N LEU A 343 6.53 -3.06 5.14
CA LEU A 343 6.38 -1.77 4.47
C LEU A 343 5.11 -1.03 4.93
N PRO A 344 3.92 -1.65 5.00
CA PRO A 344 2.75 -1.02 5.62
C PRO A 344 2.96 -0.61 7.07
N LEU A 345 3.52 -1.50 7.89
CA LEU A 345 3.75 -1.22 9.30
C LEU A 345 4.74 -0.07 9.45
N PHE A 346 5.81 -0.03 8.64
CA PHE A 346 6.74 1.09 8.58
C PHE A 346 6.04 2.39 8.20
N ALA A 347 5.23 2.39 7.14
CA ALA A 347 4.53 3.59 6.67
C ALA A 347 3.61 4.18 7.76
N VAL A 348 2.79 3.34 8.38
CA VAL A 348 1.83 3.75 9.42
C VAL A 348 2.56 4.13 10.72
N THR A 349 3.51 3.32 11.18
CA THR A 349 4.27 3.59 12.42
C THR A 349 5.12 4.85 12.30
N TYR A 350 5.76 5.08 11.15
CA TYR A 350 6.60 6.25 10.95
C TYR A 350 5.77 7.54 10.87
N SER A 351 4.57 7.48 10.26
CA SER A 351 3.61 8.58 10.28
C SER A 351 3.11 8.86 11.70
N ALA A 352 2.74 7.82 12.45
CA ALA A 352 2.33 7.94 13.85
C ALA A 352 3.44 8.53 14.73
N PHE A 353 4.68 8.04 14.56
CA PHE A 353 5.85 8.55 15.24
C PHE A 353 6.11 10.02 14.93
N THR A 354 5.93 10.44 13.68
CA THR A 354 6.07 11.85 13.27
C THR A 354 5.08 12.74 14.02
N GLY A 355 3.80 12.35 14.10
CA GLY A 355 2.79 13.07 14.88
C GLY A 355 3.16 13.16 16.36
N ILE A 356 3.44 12.01 16.99
CA ILE A 356 3.85 11.92 18.39
C ILE A 356 5.09 12.76 18.68
N LEU A 357 6.08 12.78 17.78
CA LEU A 357 7.30 13.56 17.92
C LEU A 357 7.02 15.06 17.87
N ILE A 358 6.19 15.52 16.92
CA ILE A 358 5.78 16.94 16.85
C ILE A 358 5.05 17.32 18.14
N SER A 359 4.08 16.51 18.56
CA SER A 359 3.31 16.68 19.79
C SER A 359 4.20 16.72 21.04
N TYR A 360 5.20 15.83 21.14
CA TYR A 360 6.18 15.77 22.24
C TYR A 360 7.01 17.05 22.35
N LEU A 361 7.29 17.66 21.20
CA LEU A 361 8.04 18.91 21.09
C LEU A 361 7.14 20.15 21.28
N VAL A 362 5.86 20.03 21.62
CA VAL A 362 5.05 21.19 22.00
C VAL A 362 5.14 21.39 23.52
N PRO A 363 5.41 22.61 24.03
CA PRO A 363 5.43 22.85 25.47
C PRO A 363 4.07 22.57 26.17
N PRO A 364 4.07 22.00 27.40
CA PRO A 364 5.24 21.55 28.15
C PRO A 364 5.91 20.33 27.48
N LEU A 365 7.24 20.35 27.39
CA LEU A 365 7.99 19.25 26.76
C LEU A 365 7.72 17.92 27.47
N GLY A 366 7.40 16.89 26.69
CA GLY A 366 7.24 15.54 27.19
C GLY A 366 5.96 14.86 26.75
N PHE A 367 5.69 13.72 27.39
CA PHE A 367 4.47 12.96 27.20
C PHE A 367 3.34 13.54 28.07
N GLU A 368 2.21 13.85 27.44
CA GLU A 368 1.05 14.50 28.05
C GLU A 368 -0.27 13.84 27.60
N CYS A 369 -1.41 14.45 27.95
CA CYS A 369 -2.73 13.90 27.67
C CYS A 369 -3.02 13.72 26.16
N ARG A 370 -2.36 14.49 25.29
CA ARG A 370 -2.57 14.51 23.84
C ARG A 370 -1.99 13.26 23.19
N HIS A 371 -0.82 12.81 23.65
CA HIS A 371 -0.20 11.58 23.19
C HIS A 371 -1.08 10.36 23.43
N ILE A 372 -1.93 10.38 24.47
CA ILE A 372 -2.91 9.31 24.70
C ILE A 372 -3.87 9.22 23.50
N GLY A 373 -4.38 10.36 23.01
CA GLY A 373 -5.25 10.38 21.83
C GLY A 373 -4.55 9.86 20.57
N GLU A 374 -3.30 10.28 20.34
CA GLU A 374 -2.49 9.82 19.20
C GLU A 374 -2.21 8.31 19.28
N ILE A 375 -1.83 7.81 20.46
CA ILE A 375 -1.58 6.39 20.71
C ILE A 375 -2.86 5.58 20.59
N LEU A 376 -4.01 6.09 21.03
CA LEU A 376 -5.29 5.40 20.86
C LEU A 376 -5.62 5.23 19.38
N ILE A 377 -5.49 6.29 18.57
CA ILE A 377 -5.70 6.21 17.10
C ILE A 377 -4.77 5.16 16.48
N TYR A 378 -3.47 5.23 16.80
CA TYR A 378 -2.49 4.28 16.30
C TYR A 378 -2.79 2.84 16.76
N SER A 379 -3.18 2.67 18.02
CA SER A 379 -3.53 1.35 18.58
C SER A 379 -4.79 0.79 17.92
N THR A 380 -5.78 1.63 17.59
CA THR A 380 -6.97 1.21 16.83
C THR A 380 -6.56 0.63 15.47
N TRP A 381 -5.63 1.25 14.75
CA TRP A 381 -5.13 0.71 13.48
C TRP A 381 -4.40 -0.62 13.66
N ILE A 382 -3.54 -0.73 14.67
CA ILE A 382 -2.80 -1.98 14.97
C ILE A 382 -3.78 -3.10 15.34
N ILE A 383 -4.75 -2.84 16.21
CA ILE A 383 -5.76 -3.82 16.60
C ILE A 383 -6.62 -4.20 15.40
N SER A 384 -7.06 -3.24 14.57
CA SER A 384 -7.83 -3.52 13.35
C SER A 384 -7.08 -4.46 12.40
N ALA A 385 -5.78 -4.22 12.19
CA ALA A 385 -4.93 -5.08 11.39
C ALA A 385 -4.75 -6.48 12.02
N LEU A 386 -4.61 -6.56 13.34
CA LEU A 386 -4.49 -7.84 14.06
C LEU A 386 -5.76 -8.69 13.95
N LEU A 387 -6.94 -8.06 13.92
CA LEU A 387 -8.23 -8.75 13.76
C LEU A 387 -8.36 -9.44 12.39
N ASN A 388 -7.56 -9.08 11.38
CA ASN A 388 -7.53 -9.78 10.09
C ASN A 388 -6.93 -11.19 10.18
N PHE A 389 -6.18 -11.50 11.24
CA PHE A 389 -5.61 -12.82 11.47
C PHE A 389 -6.59 -13.82 12.09
N ILE A 390 -7.83 -13.41 12.38
CA ILE A 390 -8.87 -14.32 12.86
C ILE A 390 -9.16 -15.35 11.75
N PRO A 391 -8.97 -16.65 12.01
CA PRO A 391 -9.20 -17.68 11.00
C PRO A 391 -10.70 -17.83 10.74
N PHE A 392 -11.09 -17.72 9.47
CA PHE A 392 -12.42 -18.07 8.99
C PHE A 392 -12.36 -19.37 8.21
N GLY A 393 -13.40 -20.19 8.30
CA GLY A 393 -13.50 -21.41 7.49
C GLY A 393 -13.60 -21.08 5.99
N PRO A 394 -13.17 -21.98 5.09
CA PRO A 394 -13.17 -21.76 3.63
C PRO A 394 -14.58 -21.63 3.02
N GLN A 395 -15.65 -21.84 3.78
CA GLN A 395 -17.03 -21.64 3.32
C GLN A 395 -17.65 -20.34 3.85
N GLN A 396 -16.92 -19.59 4.69
CA GLN A 396 -17.44 -18.43 5.44
C GLN A 396 -17.09 -17.08 4.80
N HIS A 397 -16.93 -17.02 3.47
CA HIS A 397 -16.54 -15.82 2.73
C HIS A 397 -17.47 -14.62 3.03
N THR A 398 -18.78 -14.83 3.03
CA THR A 398 -19.78 -13.80 3.34
C THR A 398 -19.65 -13.29 4.79
N PHE A 399 -19.44 -14.19 5.75
CA PHE A 399 -19.29 -13.82 7.15
C PHE A 399 -17.98 -13.03 7.37
N ARG A 400 -16.88 -13.48 6.74
CA ARG A 400 -15.61 -12.76 6.76
C ARG A 400 -15.75 -11.35 6.18
N PHE A 401 -16.34 -11.21 4.99
CA PHE A 401 -16.57 -9.89 4.37
C PHE A 401 -17.34 -8.95 5.31
N ASN A 402 -18.46 -9.41 5.87
CA ASN A 402 -19.27 -8.60 6.79
C ASN A 402 -18.53 -8.27 8.08
N PHE A 403 -17.77 -9.21 8.65
CA PHE A 403 -16.95 -8.98 9.84
C PHE A 403 -15.91 -7.87 9.59
N ILE A 404 -15.20 -7.96 8.46
CA ILE A 404 -14.18 -6.97 8.08
C ILE A 404 -14.83 -5.59 7.86
N LEU A 405 -15.94 -5.53 7.12
CA LEU A 405 -16.71 -4.31 6.93
C LEU A 405 -17.11 -3.65 8.26
N ILE A 406 -17.68 -4.42 9.19
CA ILE A 406 -18.13 -3.90 10.49
C ILE A 406 -16.94 -3.39 11.31
N LYS A 407 -15.84 -4.15 11.40
CA LYS A 407 -14.67 -3.70 12.18
C LYS A 407 -14.08 -2.40 11.60
N ASP A 408 -14.06 -2.26 10.27
CA ASP A 408 -13.44 -1.11 9.62
C ASP A 408 -14.29 0.15 9.77
N ILE A 409 -15.62 -0.01 9.75
CA ILE A 409 -16.55 1.07 10.11
C ILE A 409 -16.30 1.51 11.56
N ILE A 410 -16.21 0.56 12.51
CA ILE A 410 -15.97 0.88 13.93
C ILE A 410 -14.62 1.58 14.11
N ALA A 411 -13.56 1.07 13.49
CA ALA A 411 -12.22 1.66 13.54
C ALA A 411 -12.19 3.05 12.88
N THR A 412 -12.86 3.23 11.75
CA THR A 412 -13.00 4.54 11.08
C THR A 412 -13.74 5.54 11.96
N LEU A 413 -14.88 5.15 12.55
CA LEU A 413 -15.64 6.03 13.44
C LEU A 413 -14.84 6.38 14.69
N ALA A 414 -14.08 5.44 15.26
CA ALA A 414 -13.21 5.70 16.41
C ALA A 414 -12.11 6.72 16.08
N THR A 415 -11.46 6.58 14.91
CA THR A 415 -10.38 7.48 14.49
C THR A 415 -10.90 8.87 14.09
N LEU A 416 -12.04 8.95 13.40
CA LEU A 416 -12.74 10.20 13.11
C LEU A 416 -13.19 10.91 14.39
N THR A 417 -13.73 10.16 15.36
CA THR A 417 -14.08 10.71 16.68
C THR A 417 -12.83 11.27 17.37
N GLY A 418 -11.70 10.55 17.31
CA GLY A 418 -10.41 11.03 17.78
C GLY A 418 -10.03 12.37 17.14
N ILE A 419 -10.16 12.51 15.82
CA ILE A 419 -9.93 13.78 15.13
C ILE A 419 -10.88 14.87 15.65
N ILE A 420 -12.19 14.63 15.69
CA ILE A 420 -13.18 15.64 16.11
C ILE A 420 -12.91 16.10 17.55
N VAL A 421 -12.63 15.17 18.47
CA VAL A 421 -12.28 15.44 19.87
C VAL A 421 -11.08 16.37 19.99
N THR A 422 -10.07 16.23 19.11
CA THR A 422 -8.92 17.13 19.08
C THR A 422 -9.28 18.54 18.64
N GLN A 423 -10.19 18.68 17.68
CA GLN A 423 -10.58 19.97 17.12
C GLN A 423 -11.52 20.75 18.05
N ILE A 424 -12.39 20.05 18.80
CA ILE A 424 -13.21 20.65 19.86
C ILE A 424 -12.34 21.17 21.02
N GLY A 425 -11.08 20.73 21.11
CA GLY A 425 -10.15 21.17 22.14
C GLY A 425 -10.32 20.41 23.45
N VAL A 426 -10.85 19.18 23.41
CA VAL A 426 -10.96 18.32 24.59
C VAL A 426 -9.60 18.09 25.27
N PHE A 427 -8.50 18.14 24.52
CA PHE A 427 -7.14 18.04 25.06
C PHE A 427 -6.52 19.39 25.46
N ASN A 428 -7.27 20.49 25.44
CA ASN A 428 -6.80 21.82 25.87
C ASN A 428 -7.10 22.10 27.35
N ARG A 429 -7.29 21.07 28.16
CA ARG A 429 -7.52 21.21 29.62
C ARG A 429 -6.22 21.57 30.34
N CYS A 430 -6.32 22.27 31.46
CA CYS A 430 -5.14 22.63 32.26
C CYS A 430 -4.33 21.45 32.81
N SER A 431 -4.92 20.26 32.95
CA SER A 431 -4.19 19.05 33.32
C SER A 431 -3.17 18.63 32.26
N CYS A 432 -3.42 18.94 30.99
CA CYS A 432 -2.50 18.67 29.88
C CYS A 432 -1.29 19.62 29.96
N TYR A 433 -1.53 20.91 30.15
CA TYR A 433 -0.47 21.94 30.27
C TYR A 433 0.37 21.87 31.55
N THR A 434 -0.02 21.05 32.53
CA THR A 434 0.76 20.79 33.76
C THR A 434 1.39 19.40 33.76
N ARG A 435 1.26 18.63 32.67
CA ARG A 435 1.69 17.22 32.60
C ARG A 435 1.19 16.41 33.80
N TRP A 436 -0.12 16.52 34.06
CA TRP A 436 -0.79 15.95 35.24
C TRP A 436 -0.21 16.44 36.57
N GLY A 437 0.12 17.72 36.65
CA GLY A 437 0.69 18.36 37.84
C GLY A 437 2.19 18.11 38.09
N ARG A 438 2.90 17.42 37.17
CA ARG A 438 4.33 17.14 37.31
C ARG A 438 5.23 18.32 36.98
N VAL A 439 4.73 19.30 36.23
CA VAL A 439 5.46 20.52 35.84
C VAL A 439 4.61 21.76 36.09
N GLY A 440 5.26 22.92 36.21
CA GLY A 440 4.58 24.21 36.23
C GLY A 440 3.70 24.38 34.99
N VAL A 441 2.63 25.18 35.11
CA VAL A 441 1.70 25.45 34.00
C VAL A 441 2.49 26.11 32.86
N ALA A 442 2.57 25.50 31.68
CA ALA A 442 3.20 26.11 30.52
C ALA A 442 2.12 26.66 29.57
N LEU A 443 1.66 27.89 29.84
CA LEU A 443 0.64 28.53 29.01
C LEU A 443 1.24 29.11 27.72
N PRO A 444 0.57 28.96 26.57
CA PRO A 444 1.06 29.45 25.29
C PRO A 444 1.18 30.98 25.23
N GLN A 445 0.44 31.72 26.06
CA GLN A 445 0.51 33.18 26.13
C GLN A 445 1.79 33.69 26.81
N TRP A 446 2.52 32.84 27.52
CA TRP A 446 3.75 33.26 28.19
C TRP A 446 4.86 33.48 27.18
N LYS A 447 5.56 34.61 27.28
CA LYS A 447 6.62 35.00 26.32
C LYS A 447 7.68 33.92 26.13
N SER A 448 8.07 33.22 27.20
CA SER A 448 9.04 32.12 27.14
C SER A 448 8.53 30.91 26.34
N VAL A 449 7.26 30.56 26.48
CA VAL A 449 6.62 29.44 25.77
C VAL A 449 6.32 29.82 24.31
N SER A 450 5.74 31.01 24.10
CA SER A 450 5.42 31.54 22.78
C SER A 450 6.66 31.67 21.89
N GLY A 451 7.79 32.14 22.44
CA GLY A 451 9.05 32.20 21.71
C GLY A 451 9.55 30.84 21.22
N VAL A 452 9.45 29.81 22.07
CA VAL A 452 9.82 28.42 21.71
C VAL A 452 8.88 27.85 20.65
N LEU A 453 7.56 28.03 20.83
CA LEU A 453 6.55 27.61 19.86
C LEU A 453 6.77 28.27 18.50
N SER A 454 7.00 29.58 18.50
CA SER A 454 7.27 30.37 17.30
C SER A 454 8.54 29.86 16.61
N TRP A 455 9.65 29.66 17.33
CA TRP A 455 10.86 29.11 16.73
C TRP A 455 10.64 27.70 16.11
N ARG A 456 9.91 26.82 16.80
CA ARG A 456 9.66 25.45 16.32
C ARG A 456 8.73 25.37 15.12
N ILE A 457 7.67 26.19 15.08
CA ILE A 457 6.79 26.25 13.91
C ILE A 457 7.51 26.78 12.67
N HIS A 458 8.54 27.61 12.85
CA HIS A 458 9.37 28.11 11.76
C HIS A 458 10.41 27.11 11.25
N THR A 459 10.83 26.15 12.08
CA THR A 459 12.01 25.32 11.80
C THR A 459 11.72 23.83 11.98
N ALA A 460 11.56 23.39 13.23
CA ALA A 460 11.51 21.98 13.60
C ALA A 460 10.27 21.25 13.07
N TYR A 461 9.06 21.81 13.24
CA TYR A 461 7.83 21.10 12.86
C TYR A 461 7.73 20.89 11.35
N PRO A 462 7.93 21.93 10.48
CA PRO A 462 7.98 21.72 9.05
C PRO A 462 9.05 20.71 8.64
N ALA A 463 10.26 20.81 9.19
CA ALA A 463 11.35 19.89 8.86
C ALA A 463 10.98 18.42 9.16
N ILE A 464 10.38 18.15 10.33
CA ILE A 464 9.91 16.82 10.72
C ILE A 464 8.81 16.33 9.77
N SER A 465 7.79 17.15 9.49
CA SER A 465 6.70 16.77 8.58
C SER A 465 7.16 16.53 7.15
N PHE A 466 7.94 17.45 6.57
CA PHE A 466 8.41 17.32 5.18
C PHE A 466 9.44 16.20 5.02
N LEU A 467 10.23 15.89 6.05
CA LEU A 467 11.05 14.69 6.04
C LEU A 467 10.19 13.43 5.96
N CYS A 468 9.12 13.35 6.75
CA CYS A 468 8.20 12.21 6.69
C CYS A 468 7.50 12.10 5.33
N ILE A 469 6.95 13.20 4.84
CA ILE A 469 6.32 13.28 3.51
C ILE A 469 7.31 12.86 2.42
N GLY A 470 8.55 13.38 2.46
CA GLY A 470 9.59 13.02 1.49
C GLY A 470 9.96 11.54 1.53
N ILE A 471 10.06 10.94 2.72
CA ILE A 471 10.25 9.49 2.87
C ILE A 471 9.08 8.72 2.26
N MET A 472 7.85 9.13 2.53
CA MET A 472 6.64 8.48 2.01
C MET A 472 6.51 8.59 0.49
N LEU A 473 6.86 9.74 -0.09
CA LEU A 473 6.78 10.00 -1.55
C LEU A 473 7.93 9.40 -2.34
N LEU A 474 9.14 9.34 -1.76
CA LEU A 474 10.32 8.91 -2.50
C LEU A 474 10.68 7.47 -2.18
N ILE A 475 10.81 7.11 -0.90
CA ILE A 475 11.34 5.81 -0.52
C ILE A 475 10.33 4.71 -0.80
N VAL A 476 9.07 4.90 -0.42
CA VAL A 476 8.04 3.85 -0.61
C VAL A 476 7.79 3.57 -2.09
N PRO A 477 7.46 4.57 -2.95
CA PRO A 477 7.37 4.39 -4.39
C PRO A 477 8.61 3.78 -5.03
N LEU A 478 9.82 4.25 -4.68
CA LEU A 478 11.06 3.73 -5.26
C LEU A 478 11.30 2.25 -4.88
N MET A 479 11.02 1.89 -3.63
CA MET A 479 11.13 0.51 -3.17
C MET A 479 10.14 -0.40 -3.91
N THR A 480 8.87 0.02 -4.02
CA THR A 480 7.84 -0.73 -4.76
C THR A 480 8.21 -0.83 -6.24
N ALA A 481 8.62 0.27 -6.87
CA ALA A 481 9.03 0.35 -8.27
C ALA A 481 10.15 -0.62 -8.60
N ARG A 482 11.15 -0.70 -7.73
CA ARG A 482 12.29 -1.61 -7.88
C ARG A 482 11.92 -3.07 -7.62
N GLN A 483 11.09 -3.32 -6.62
CA GLN A 483 10.75 -4.69 -6.22
C GLN A 483 9.74 -5.35 -7.16
N TYR A 484 8.85 -4.55 -7.75
CA TYR A 484 7.72 -5.03 -8.54
C TYR A 484 7.68 -4.41 -9.94
N GLU A 485 8.85 -4.28 -10.55
CA GLU A 485 9.04 -3.63 -11.85
C GLU A 485 8.15 -4.21 -12.95
N LEU A 486 8.01 -5.54 -13.02
CA LEU A 486 7.22 -6.19 -14.07
C LEU A 486 5.73 -5.95 -13.87
N ALA A 487 5.24 -6.05 -12.63
CA ALA A 487 3.85 -5.74 -12.31
C ALA A 487 3.49 -4.31 -12.69
N ILE A 488 4.36 -3.34 -12.36
CA ILE A 488 4.13 -1.94 -12.69
C ILE A 488 4.11 -1.72 -14.21
N ARG A 489 4.97 -2.42 -14.96
CA ARG A 489 4.93 -2.41 -16.44
C ARG A 489 3.63 -3.02 -17.01
N VAL A 490 2.98 -3.94 -16.30
CA VAL A 490 1.67 -4.49 -16.68
C VAL A 490 0.56 -3.51 -16.35
N PHE A 491 0.52 -2.98 -15.12
CA PHE A 491 -0.57 -2.07 -14.73
C PHE A 491 -0.51 -0.71 -15.42
N LEU A 492 0.68 -0.16 -15.69
CA LEU A 492 0.87 1.12 -16.38
C LEU A 492 1.05 0.97 -17.90
N GLN A 493 0.62 -0.16 -18.46
CA GLN A 493 0.60 -0.37 -19.90
C GLN A 493 -0.43 0.55 -20.57
N ARG A 494 -0.04 1.18 -21.67
CA ARG A 494 -0.94 1.96 -22.54
C ARG A 494 -1.68 1.04 -23.51
N ASP A 495 -2.71 1.58 -24.15
CA ASP A 495 -3.49 0.95 -25.21
C ASP A 495 -2.64 0.60 -26.46
N ASP A 496 -1.60 1.39 -26.75
CA ASP A 496 -0.60 1.11 -27.79
C ASP A 496 0.40 0.00 -27.43
N GLY A 497 0.29 -0.61 -26.25
CA GLY A 497 1.19 -1.65 -25.76
C GLY A 497 2.52 -1.14 -25.21
N VAL A 498 2.81 0.15 -25.38
CA VAL A 498 3.99 0.81 -24.82
C VAL A 498 3.75 1.05 -23.32
N SER A 499 4.80 0.91 -22.51
CA SER A 499 4.69 1.29 -21.10
C SER A 499 4.76 2.81 -20.98
N ASN A 500 3.89 3.43 -20.18
CA ASN A 500 4.05 4.86 -19.82
C ASN A 500 5.39 5.16 -19.13
N LEU A 501 6.15 4.13 -18.75
CA LEU A 501 7.42 4.20 -18.03
C LEU A 501 8.66 4.00 -18.91
N GLU A 502 8.60 4.14 -20.25
CA GLU A 502 9.86 4.11 -21.03
C GLU A 502 10.87 5.17 -20.58
N TRP A 503 10.39 6.37 -20.21
CA TRP A 503 11.24 7.38 -19.56
C TRP A 503 11.78 6.90 -18.21
N PHE A 504 11.02 6.08 -17.48
CA PHE A 504 11.44 5.55 -16.18
C PHE A 504 12.58 4.55 -16.33
N ASP A 505 12.66 3.81 -17.45
CA ASP A 505 13.84 2.98 -17.71
C ASP A 505 15.11 3.84 -17.82
N SER A 506 15.03 5.09 -18.29
CA SER A 506 16.16 6.02 -18.25
C SER A 506 16.48 6.55 -16.84
N VAL A 507 15.45 6.74 -16.00
CA VAL A 507 15.60 7.27 -14.64
C VAL A 507 15.97 6.18 -13.62
N VAL A 508 15.41 4.98 -13.71
CA VAL A 508 15.71 3.85 -12.81
C VAL A 508 16.97 3.11 -13.21
N ARG A 509 17.43 3.23 -14.46
CA ARG A 509 18.84 3.02 -14.81
C ARG A 509 19.76 4.14 -14.27
N LEU A 510 19.35 4.87 -13.24
CA LEU A 510 20.29 5.55 -12.34
C LEU A 510 21.43 4.56 -12.01
N PRO A 511 22.69 5.02 -12.06
CA PRO A 511 23.87 4.17 -12.15
C PRO A 511 23.89 3.13 -11.03
N GLU A 512 24.51 1.97 -11.30
CA GLU A 512 24.70 0.82 -10.38
C GLU A 512 25.05 1.19 -8.92
N ASN A 513 25.55 2.41 -8.70
CA ASN A 513 25.70 3.09 -7.42
C ASN A 513 24.44 3.11 -6.53
N ILE A 514 23.22 3.22 -7.06
CA ILE A 514 21.99 3.10 -6.22
C ILE A 514 21.76 1.64 -5.79
N GLY A 515 22.18 0.67 -6.59
CA GLY A 515 22.26 -0.73 -6.14
C GLY A 515 23.18 -0.88 -4.92
N ARG A 516 24.24 -0.07 -4.81
CA ARG A 516 25.04 0.01 -3.57
C ARG A 516 24.27 0.67 -2.43
N LEU A 517 23.43 1.68 -2.69
CA LEU A 517 22.59 2.31 -1.68
C LEU A 517 21.54 1.34 -1.12
N GLY A 518 20.90 0.53 -1.97
CA GLY A 518 19.99 -0.54 -1.55
C GLY A 518 20.70 -1.62 -0.74
N LYS A 519 21.86 -2.11 -1.20
CA LYS A 519 22.71 -3.03 -0.43
C LYS A 519 23.18 -2.40 0.89
N TRP A 520 23.48 -1.10 0.91
CA TRP A 520 23.86 -0.35 2.09
C TRP A 520 22.69 -0.20 3.07
N PHE A 521 21.49 0.10 2.59
CA PHE A 521 20.28 0.18 3.40
C PHE A 521 19.92 -1.18 4.00
N CYS A 522 19.98 -2.27 3.23
CA CYS A 522 19.81 -3.63 3.77
C CYS A 522 20.87 -3.96 4.84
N ARG A 523 22.14 -3.59 4.62
CA ARG A 523 23.20 -3.74 5.64
C ARG A 523 22.93 -2.85 6.86
N MET A 524 22.47 -1.63 6.67
CA MET A 524 22.15 -0.67 7.72
C MET A 524 20.99 -1.19 8.57
N MET A 525 19.90 -1.64 7.96
CA MET A 525 18.75 -2.26 8.63
C MET A 525 19.16 -3.55 9.35
N GLY A 526 20.04 -4.37 8.76
CA GLY A 526 20.64 -5.52 9.43
C GLY A 526 21.44 -5.13 10.69
N ARG A 527 22.28 -4.08 10.62
CA ARG A 527 23.01 -3.55 11.77
C ARG A 527 22.08 -2.91 12.81
N LEU A 528 21.04 -2.20 12.36
CA LEU A 528 20.03 -1.58 13.21
C LEU A 528 19.28 -2.66 13.99
N ARG A 529 18.95 -3.79 13.36
CA ARG A 529 18.32 -4.95 14.02
C ARG A 529 19.21 -5.53 15.13
N VAL A 530 20.51 -5.66 14.90
CA VAL A 530 21.46 -6.13 15.94
C VAL A 530 21.54 -5.12 17.09
N LYS A 531 21.60 -3.81 16.79
CA LYS A 531 21.65 -2.76 17.80
C LYS A 531 20.34 -2.62 18.58
N VAL A 532 19.19 -2.70 17.92
CA VAL A 532 17.86 -2.68 18.55
C VAL A 532 17.67 -3.92 19.40
N LYS A 533 18.09 -5.11 18.94
CA LYS A 533 18.09 -6.32 19.79
C LYS A 533 18.98 -6.14 21.02
N LYS A 534 20.17 -5.53 20.87
CA LYS A 534 21.09 -5.22 21.99
C LYS A 534 20.54 -4.16 22.94
N LEU A 535 19.82 -3.17 22.42
CA LEU A 535 19.14 -2.12 23.19
C LEU A 535 17.92 -2.69 23.93
N TYR A 536 17.10 -3.50 23.25
CA TYR A 536 15.95 -4.20 23.83
C TYR A 536 16.38 -5.16 24.94
N LEU A 537 17.50 -5.88 24.74
CA LEU A 537 18.11 -6.70 25.79
C LEU A 537 18.63 -5.84 26.96
N ARG A 538 19.24 -4.68 26.72
CA ARG A 538 19.66 -3.74 27.81
C ARG A 538 18.49 -3.09 28.55
N VAL A 539 17.35 -2.89 27.88
CA VAL A 539 16.15 -2.30 28.46
C VAL A 539 15.36 -3.34 29.27
N LEU A 540 15.26 -4.58 28.78
CA LEU A 540 14.63 -5.68 29.51
C LEU A 540 15.47 -6.20 30.68
N TRP A 541 16.79 -6.15 30.55
CA TRP A 541 17.74 -6.59 31.56
C TRP A 541 18.51 -5.39 32.09
N GLY A 542 17.77 -4.42 32.63
CA GLY A 542 18.27 -3.10 33.02
C GLY A 542 19.67 -3.14 33.66
N PRO A 543 20.48 -2.08 33.47
CA PRO A 543 21.72 -1.96 34.23
C PRO A 543 21.37 -2.03 35.72
N GLN A 544 22.04 -2.90 36.48
CA GLN A 544 22.09 -2.82 37.93
C GLN A 544 22.60 -1.41 38.26
N PHE A 545 21.68 -0.52 38.61
CA PHE A 545 21.97 0.81 39.11
C PHE A 545 21.92 0.72 40.62
N ASP A 546 23.11 0.75 41.24
CA ASP A 546 23.26 1.15 42.64
C ASP A 546 22.69 2.57 42.79
N TYR A 547 21.72 2.71 43.68
CA TYR A 547 21.17 4.01 44.08
C TYR A 547 22.04 4.58 45.20
N ASP A 548 22.99 5.45 44.85
CA ASP A 548 23.49 6.47 45.78
C ASP A 548 22.65 7.75 45.59
N LEU A 549 21.76 7.97 46.56
CA LEU A 549 20.90 9.13 46.71
C LEU A 549 21.73 10.36 47.13
N ALA A 550 22.12 11.20 46.17
CA ALA A 550 22.50 12.57 46.45
C ALA A 550 21.25 13.47 46.43
N ALA A 551 20.73 13.77 47.62
CA ALA A 551 19.68 14.75 47.84
C ALA A 551 20.17 16.17 47.51
N VAL A 552 19.62 16.79 46.48
CA VAL A 552 19.73 18.24 46.27
C VAL A 552 18.53 18.90 46.95
N GLN A 553 18.78 19.54 48.09
CA GLN A 553 17.84 20.45 48.74
C GLN A 553 17.51 21.64 47.82
N PRO A 554 16.25 22.12 47.81
CA PRO A 554 15.93 23.41 47.22
C PRO A 554 16.41 24.54 48.16
N ARG A 555 17.15 25.50 47.62
CA ARG A 555 17.35 26.82 48.25
C ARG A 555 16.36 27.81 47.63
N GLY A 556 15.64 28.51 48.50
CA GLY A 556 14.99 29.81 48.24
C GLY A 556 13.58 29.74 47.70
#